data_AF-A0A3L8DGA4-F1
#
_entry.id   AF-A0A3L8DGA4-F1
#
_cell.length_a   1.000
_cell.length_b   1.000
_cell.length_c   1.000
_cell.angle_alpha   90.00
_cell.angle_beta   90.00
_cell.angle_gamma   90.00
#
_symmetry.space_group_name_H-M   'P 1'
#
loop_
_entity.id
_entity.type
_entity.pdbx_description
1 polymer ?
#
loop_
_entity_poly.entity_id
_entity_poly.type
_entity_poly.pdbx_seq_one_letter_code
_entity_poly.pdbx_strand_id
1 'polypeptide(L)'
;MIHFSSPVTNCFKNATGYHSIDFDFTIFSGIFGDLFFRNMTDLESTAPVNPKAFPLADATLSSKIFNIVQQAVTYSQLKKGANETTKTLNRGLASFIVLAADAEPLEIILHLPLLCEDKNVPYVFIRSKETLGRACGVSRPVVACSILMNEGSQLTPQIRSIHQEIERILI
;
A
#
# COMPACT_ATOMS: atom_id res chain seq x y z
N MET A 1 29.95 25.80 31.15
CA MET A 1 28.60 25.22 31.06
C MET A 1 28.01 25.58 29.71
N ILE A 2 28.19 24.70 28.72
CA ILE A 2 27.23 24.43 27.64
C ILE A 2 27.68 23.15 26.95
N HIS A 3 26.73 22.23 26.83
CA HIS A 3 26.82 20.83 26.41
C HIS A 3 26.23 20.75 24.99
N PHE A 4 26.92 20.13 24.04
CA PHE A 4 26.35 19.62 22.78
C PHE A 4 27.25 18.44 22.36
N SER A 5 26.96 17.21 22.77
CA SER A 5 25.99 16.25 22.20
C SER A 5 26.30 15.88 20.75
N SER A 6 26.99 14.75 20.61
CA SER A 6 27.39 14.10 19.36
C SER A 6 26.18 13.55 18.60
N PRO A 7 26.11 13.63 17.26
CA PRO A 7 25.17 12.84 16.49
C PRO A 7 25.68 11.39 16.36
N VAL A 8 24.90 10.44 16.86
CA VAL A 8 25.06 9.00 16.61
C VAL A 8 24.66 8.73 15.16
N THR A 9 25.65 8.60 14.28
CA THR A 9 25.49 8.03 12.94
C THR A 9 25.15 6.55 13.10
N ASN A 10 23.89 6.19 12.89
CA ASN A 10 23.50 4.78 12.92
C ASN A 10 23.91 4.13 11.59
N CYS A 11 25.05 3.43 11.64
CA CYS A 11 25.56 2.56 10.60
C CYS A 11 24.51 1.50 10.21
N PHE A 12 23.91 1.66 9.04
CA PHE A 12 23.16 0.59 8.39
C PHE A 12 24.16 -0.49 7.94
N LYS A 13 24.24 -1.59 8.69
CA LYS A 13 24.99 -2.79 8.27
C LYS A 13 24.19 -3.47 7.16
N ASN A 14 24.65 -3.31 5.92
CA ASN A 14 24.25 -4.12 4.77
C ASN A 14 24.78 -5.54 4.94
N ALA A 15 23.90 -6.53 4.85
CA ALA A 15 24.24 -7.93 4.66
C ALA A 15 23.19 -8.56 3.74
N THR A 16 23.39 -8.43 2.44
CA THR A 16 23.17 -9.45 1.41
C THR A 16 23.55 -8.83 0.07
N GLY A 17 24.58 -9.39 -0.55
CA GLY A 17 25.09 -8.94 -1.83
C GLY A 17 24.10 -9.24 -2.93
N TYR A 18 23.63 -8.18 -3.60
CA TYR A 18 23.26 -8.21 -5.00
C TYR A 18 23.87 -6.96 -5.64
N HIS A 19 24.47 -7.18 -6.80
CA HIS A 19 25.30 -6.25 -7.57
C HIS A 19 24.64 -4.86 -7.71
N SER A 20 25.35 -3.81 -7.28
CA SER A 20 24.98 -2.42 -7.55
C SER A 20 25.00 -2.16 -9.05
N ILE A 21 23.86 -1.73 -9.58
CA ILE A 21 23.78 -0.93 -10.80
C ILE A 21 23.26 0.42 -10.34
N ASP A 22 24.18 1.35 -10.11
CA ASP A 22 23.87 2.74 -9.82
C ASP A 22 23.28 3.37 -11.09
N PHE A 23 21.95 3.51 -11.14
CA PHE A 23 21.29 4.29 -12.17
C PHE A 23 21.02 5.70 -11.61
N ASP A 24 21.93 6.61 -11.90
CA ASP A 24 21.81 8.03 -11.60
C ASP A 24 20.58 8.62 -12.32
N PHE A 25 19.59 9.06 -11.54
CA PHE A 25 18.25 9.46 -11.99
C PHE A 25 18.19 10.88 -12.61
N THR A 26 19.32 11.49 -12.97
CA THR A 26 19.39 12.93 -13.31
C THR A 26 19.69 13.23 -14.79
N ILE A 27 20.06 12.24 -15.62
CA ILE A 27 20.37 12.48 -17.05
C ILE A 27 19.43 11.69 -17.97
N PHE A 28 18.13 11.96 -17.94
CA PHE A 28 17.30 11.73 -19.13
C PHE A 28 16.00 12.55 -19.01
N SER A 29 16.14 13.87 -18.88
CA SER A 29 15.04 14.78 -19.20
C SER A 29 14.95 14.91 -20.72
N GLY A 30 13.79 14.55 -21.26
CA GLY A 30 13.43 14.94 -22.61
C GLY A 30 13.28 13.78 -23.60
N ILE A 31 12.02 13.46 -23.88
CA ILE A 31 11.53 12.99 -25.19
C ILE A 31 11.67 11.47 -25.47
N PHE A 32 12.60 10.73 -24.85
CA PHE A 32 12.66 9.26 -25.04
C PHE A 32 11.89 8.44 -23.98
N GLY A 33 11.56 9.03 -22.84
CA GLY A 33 10.91 8.34 -21.71
C GLY A 33 9.45 7.96 -21.94
N ASP A 34 8.69 8.76 -22.69
CA ASP A 34 7.23 8.56 -22.79
C ASP A 34 6.83 7.35 -23.64
N LEU A 35 7.69 6.89 -24.56
CA LEU A 35 7.39 5.72 -25.42
C LEU A 35 7.88 4.41 -24.82
N PHE A 36 8.94 4.44 -23.99
CA PHE A 36 9.39 3.27 -23.23
C PHE A 36 8.51 3.02 -22.00
N PHE A 37 8.07 4.08 -21.32
CA PHE A 37 7.18 3.96 -20.16
C PHE A 37 5.72 3.63 -20.54
N ARG A 38 5.26 4.03 -21.73
CA ARG A 38 3.91 3.66 -22.23
C ARG A 38 3.77 2.20 -22.64
N ASN A 39 4.84 1.53 -23.07
CA ASN A 39 4.80 0.12 -23.48
C ASN A 39 5.21 -0.86 -22.37
N MET A 40 5.35 -0.38 -21.12
CA MET A 40 5.67 -1.20 -19.95
C MET A 40 4.48 -1.36 -19.00
N THR A 41 3.26 -1.29 -19.52
CA THR A 41 2.02 -1.68 -18.82
C THR A 41 1.47 -3.03 -19.27
N ASP A 42 2.00 -3.62 -20.35
CA ASP A 42 1.52 -4.90 -20.91
C ASP A 42 2.42 -6.10 -20.60
N LEU A 43 3.22 -6.02 -19.54
CA LEU A 43 3.65 -7.20 -18.79
C LEU A 43 2.81 -7.28 -17.53
N GLU A 44 1.52 -7.54 -17.74
CA GLU A 44 0.63 -8.10 -16.74
C GLU A 44 1.36 -9.28 -16.09
N SER A 45 1.90 -9.05 -14.90
CA SER A 45 2.41 -10.12 -14.08
C SER A 45 1.21 -10.97 -13.68
N THR A 46 0.97 -12.02 -14.46
CA THR A 46 0.22 -13.19 -14.02
C THR A 46 1.05 -13.95 -12.98
N ALA A 47 1.54 -13.23 -11.96
CA ALA A 47 1.99 -13.88 -10.74
C ALA A 47 0.80 -14.70 -10.23
N PRO A 48 1.01 -15.95 -9.81
CA PRO A 48 -0.06 -16.80 -9.32
C PRO A 48 -0.69 -16.11 -8.10
N VAL A 49 -1.81 -15.43 -8.32
CA VAL A 49 -2.62 -14.88 -7.24
C VAL A 49 -3.22 -16.05 -6.49
N ASN A 50 -3.06 -16.05 -5.19
CA ASN A 50 -3.56 -17.13 -4.36
C ASN A 50 -5.10 -17.19 -4.50
N PRO A 51 -5.71 -18.35 -4.78
CA PRO A 51 -7.17 -18.46 -4.94
C PRO A 51 -7.97 -18.05 -3.69
N LYS A 52 -7.31 -17.91 -2.53
CA LYS A 52 -7.92 -17.40 -1.29
C LYS A 52 -8.05 -15.87 -1.23
N ALA A 53 -7.44 -15.13 -2.16
CA ALA A 53 -7.47 -13.67 -2.17
C ALA A 53 -8.72 -13.15 -2.91
N PHE A 54 -9.83 -13.02 -2.19
CA PHE A 54 -11.09 -12.48 -2.69
C PHE A 54 -11.65 -11.42 -1.72
N PRO A 55 -12.13 -10.26 -2.20
CA PRO A 55 -12.19 -9.81 -3.60
C PRO A 55 -10.89 -9.20 -4.10
N LEU A 56 -10.55 -9.45 -5.37
CA LEU A 56 -9.37 -8.87 -6.04
C LEU A 56 -9.75 -7.59 -6.80
N ALA A 57 -8.98 -6.52 -6.61
CA ALA A 57 -9.15 -5.28 -7.37
C ALA A 57 -8.75 -5.45 -8.84
N ASP A 58 -9.58 -4.91 -9.74
CA ASP A 58 -9.20 -4.70 -11.14
C ASP A 58 -8.04 -3.69 -11.26
N ALA A 59 -7.35 -3.66 -12.40
CA ALA A 59 -6.25 -2.73 -12.67
C ALA A 59 -6.68 -1.27 -12.52
N THR A 60 -7.89 -0.93 -12.97
CA THR A 60 -8.45 0.42 -12.88
C THR A 60 -8.65 0.87 -11.43
N LEU A 61 -9.27 0.01 -10.61
CA LEU A 61 -9.48 0.25 -9.18
C LEU A 61 -8.16 0.25 -8.40
N SER A 62 -7.23 -0.65 -8.73
CA SER A 62 -5.90 -0.72 -8.10
C SER A 62 -5.14 0.60 -8.23
N SER A 63 -5.12 1.20 -9.43
CA SER A 63 -4.50 2.51 -9.65
C SER A 63 -5.14 3.62 -8.82
N LYS A 64 -6.49 3.65 -8.72
CA LYS A 64 -7.19 4.60 -7.84
C LYS A 64 -6.81 4.42 -6.37
N ILE A 65 -6.74 3.17 -5.90
CA ILE A 65 -6.34 2.85 -4.52
C ILE A 65 -4.91 3.30 -4.26
N PHE A 66 -3.96 3.00 -5.15
CA PHE A 66 -2.57 3.42 -4.98
C PHE A 66 -2.41 4.94 -4.91
N ASN A 67 -3.15 5.69 -5.74
CA ASN A 67 -3.15 7.15 -5.70
C ASN A 67 -3.65 7.68 -4.35
N ILE A 68 -4.73 7.11 -3.81
CA ILE A 68 -5.26 7.51 -2.49
C ILE A 68 -4.35 7.07 -1.34
N VAL A 69 -3.74 5.89 -1.43
CA VAL A 69 -2.74 5.43 -0.45
C VAL A 69 -1.57 6.42 -0.37
N GLN A 70 -1.02 6.85 -1.52
CA GLN A 70 0.06 7.83 -1.57
C GLN A 70 -0.36 9.17 -0.94
N GLN A 71 -1.54 9.67 -1.27
CA GLN A 71 -2.05 10.91 -0.69
C GLN A 71 -2.28 10.76 0.82
N ALA A 72 -2.89 9.66 1.26
CA ALA A 72 -3.18 9.40 2.67
C ALA A 72 -1.91 9.30 3.53
N VAL A 73 -0.76 8.92 2.96
CA VAL A 73 0.54 8.98 3.65
C VAL A 73 0.91 10.42 3.98
N THR A 74 0.77 11.34 3.03
CA THR A 74 1.06 12.78 3.20
C THR A 74 0.16 13.41 4.26
N TYR A 75 -1.12 13.03 4.29
CA TYR A 75 -2.09 13.51 5.29
C TYR A 75 -2.08 12.71 6.61
N SER A 76 -1.17 11.74 6.78
CA SER A 76 -1.10 10.86 7.97
C SER A 76 -2.42 10.12 8.29
N GLN A 77 -3.23 9.86 7.26
CA GLN A 77 -4.52 9.16 7.33
C GLN A 77 -4.42 7.68 6.94
N LEU A 78 -3.21 7.11 7.02
CA LEU A 78 -2.97 5.71 6.69
C LEU A 78 -2.17 5.03 7.79
N LYS A 79 -2.58 3.81 8.13
CA LYS A 79 -1.84 2.90 9.01
C LYS A 79 -1.32 1.71 8.21
N LYS A 80 -0.07 1.35 8.46
CA LYS A 80 0.71 0.36 7.69
C LYS A 80 0.91 -0.89 8.54
N GLY A 81 0.71 -2.06 7.95
CA GLY A 81 0.91 -3.36 8.59
C GLY A 81 -0.35 -3.95 9.22
N ALA A 82 -0.32 -5.27 9.43
CA ALA A 82 -1.45 -6.03 9.95
C ALA A 82 -1.84 -5.59 11.37
N ASN A 83 -0.88 -5.49 12.30
CA ASN A 83 -1.15 -5.12 13.69
C ASN A 83 -1.83 -3.76 13.83
N GLU A 84 -1.39 -2.77 13.05
CA GLU A 84 -1.99 -1.44 13.09
C GLU A 84 -3.38 -1.44 12.44
N THR A 85 -3.58 -2.22 11.39
CA THR A 85 -4.89 -2.43 10.76
C THR A 85 -5.90 -3.04 11.74
N THR A 86 -5.49 -4.04 12.51
CA THR A 86 -6.34 -4.65 13.55
C THR A 86 -6.71 -3.63 14.64
N LYS A 87 -5.80 -2.73 15.01
CA LYS A 87 -6.09 -1.65 15.98
C LYS A 87 -7.10 -0.64 15.44
N THR A 88 -6.99 -0.24 14.17
CA THR A 88 -7.90 0.75 13.57
C THR A 88 -9.30 0.20 13.35
N LEU A 89 -9.40 -1.08 12.98
CA LEU A 89 -10.68 -1.81 12.90
C LEU A 89 -11.36 -1.91 14.27
N ASN A 90 -10.62 -2.31 15.31
CA ASN A 90 -11.17 -2.40 16.67
C ASN A 90 -11.63 -1.04 17.23
N ARG A 91 -10.99 0.05 16.81
CA ARG A 91 -11.37 1.42 17.19
C ARG A 91 -12.48 2.01 16.33
N GLY A 92 -12.89 1.36 15.24
CA GLY A 92 -13.89 1.89 14.31
C GLY A 92 -13.44 3.14 13.55
N LEU A 93 -12.13 3.31 13.33
CA LEU A 93 -11.56 4.47 12.63
C LEU A 93 -11.23 4.17 11.16
N ALA A 94 -11.18 2.87 10.80
CA ALA A 94 -10.89 2.43 9.46
C ALA A 94 -12.08 2.68 8.53
N SER A 95 -11.83 3.30 7.38
CA SER A 95 -12.83 3.44 6.31
C SER A 95 -12.85 2.20 5.42
N PHE A 96 -11.70 1.76 4.94
CA PHE A 96 -11.54 0.53 4.18
C PHE A 96 -10.13 -0.04 4.35
N ILE A 97 -9.98 -1.33 4.08
CA ILE A 97 -8.72 -2.07 4.24
C ILE A 97 -8.20 -2.53 2.88
N VAL A 98 -6.89 -2.43 2.68
CA VAL A 98 -6.20 -2.95 1.50
C VAL A 98 -5.24 -4.05 1.93
N LEU A 99 -5.36 -5.21 1.28
CA LEU A 99 -4.60 -6.43 1.55
C LEU A 99 -3.77 -6.80 0.33
N ALA A 100 -2.61 -7.42 0.55
CA ALA A 100 -1.79 -7.93 -0.54
C ALA A 100 -2.02 -9.45 -0.74
N ALA A 101 -2.26 -9.86 -1.99
CA ALA A 101 -2.53 -11.25 -2.36
C ALA A 101 -1.25 -12.11 -2.46
N ASP A 102 -0.08 -11.50 -2.66
CA ASP A 102 1.25 -12.12 -2.74
C ASP A 102 1.95 -12.19 -1.37
N ALA A 103 1.21 -12.04 -0.27
CA ALA A 103 1.73 -12.23 1.06
C ALA A 103 2.18 -13.69 1.26
N GLU A 104 3.40 -13.87 1.76
CA GLU A 104 3.98 -15.19 1.99
C GLU A 104 4.60 -15.17 3.40
N PRO A 105 4.02 -15.89 4.38
CA PRO A 105 2.80 -16.73 4.30
C PRO A 105 1.49 -15.90 4.27
N LEU A 106 0.45 -16.40 3.58
CA LEU A 106 -0.85 -15.71 3.48
C LEU A 106 -1.63 -15.76 4.81
N GLU A 107 -1.35 -16.77 5.63
CA GLU A 107 -2.00 -17.02 6.92
C GLU A 107 -1.92 -15.83 7.88
N ILE A 108 -0.90 -14.97 7.72
CA ILE A 108 -0.73 -13.78 8.57
C ILE A 108 -1.81 -12.74 8.38
N ILE A 109 -2.48 -12.70 7.21
CA ILE A 109 -3.52 -11.70 6.91
C ILE A 109 -4.95 -12.27 6.97
N LEU A 110 -5.12 -13.59 7.09
CA LEU A 110 -6.44 -14.22 7.06
C LEU A 110 -7.36 -13.79 8.22
N HIS A 111 -6.82 -13.29 9.33
CA HIS A 111 -7.62 -12.75 10.42
C HIS A 111 -8.26 -11.39 10.10
N LEU A 112 -7.74 -10.64 9.13
CA LEU A 112 -8.23 -9.31 8.80
C LEU A 112 -9.59 -9.34 8.08
N PRO A 113 -9.82 -10.16 7.03
CA PRO A 113 -11.13 -10.29 6.40
C PRO A 113 -12.25 -10.63 7.39
N LEU A 114 -12.03 -11.60 8.30
CA LEU A 114 -13.02 -11.98 9.32
C LEU A 114 -13.39 -10.78 10.22
N LEU A 115 -12.38 -10.01 10.65
CA LEU A 115 -12.62 -8.82 11.46
C LEU A 115 -13.31 -7.69 10.68
N CYS A 116 -13.05 -7.60 9.37
CA CYS A 116 -13.70 -6.64 8.48
C CYS A 116 -15.19 -6.95 8.31
N GLU A 117 -15.56 -8.23 8.18
CA GLU A 117 -16.96 -8.68 8.15
C GLU A 117 -17.68 -8.37 9.47
N ASP A 118 -17.07 -8.70 10.62
CA ASP A 118 -17.64 -8.41 11.95
C ASP A 118 -17.89 -6.91 12.19
N LYS A 119 -17.05 -6.05 11.62
CA LYS A 119 -17.13 -4.59 11.75
C LYS A 119 -17.84 -3.90 10.60
N ASN A 120 -18.28 -4.65 9.58
CA ASN A 120 -18.86 -4.13 8.35
C ASN A 120 -17.98 -3.04 7.69
N VAL A 121 -16.66 -3.30 7.61
CA VAL A 121 -15.69 -2.43 6.95
C VAL A 121 -15.26 -3.10 5.64
N PRO A 122 -15.37 -2.43 4.48
CA PRO A 122 -14.97 -3.04 3.22
C PRO A 122 -13.46 -3.27 3.13
N TYR A 123 -13.08 -4.36 2.49
CA TYR A 123 -11.70 -4.73 2.26
C TYR A 123 -11.49 -5.16 0.80
N VAL A 124 -10.27 -5.02 0.31
CA VAL A 124 -9.91 -5.36 -1.07
C VAL A 124 -8.49 -5.92 -1.15
N PHE A 125 -8.28 -6.92 -1.99
CA PHE A 125 -6.96 -7.46 -2.30
C PHE A 125 -6.34 -6.78 -3.51
N ILE A 126 -5.05 -6.52 -3.43
CA ILE A 126 -4.18 -6.04 -4.50
C ILE A 126 -3.13 -7.12 -4.79
N ARG A 127 -2.71 -7.24 -6.05
CA ARG A 127 -1.78 -8.29 -6.49
C ARG A 127 -0.40 -8.24 -5.82
N SER A 128 0.16 -7.05 -5.57
CA SER A 128 1.57 -6.87 -5.17
C SER A 128 1.77 -6.09 -3.86
N LYS A 129 2.39 -6.72 -2.86
CA LYS A 129 2.81 -6.12 -1.56
C LYS A 129 3.95 -5.13 -1.72
N GLU A 130 4.79 -5.31 -2.74
CA GLU A 130 5.90 -4.40 -3.03
C GLU A 130 5.38 -3.07 -3.56
N THR A 131 4.43 -3.12 -4.48
CA THR A 131 3.80 -1.91 -5.04
C THR A 131 3.02 -1.17 -3.96
N LEU A 132 2.34 -1.91 -3.07
CA LEU A 132 1.67 -1.33 -1.91
C LEU A 132 2.66 -0.66 -0.94
N GLY A 133 3.82 -1.29 -0.69
CA GLY A 133 4.88 -0.71 0.14
C GLY A 133 5.43 0.60 -0.43
N ARG A 134 5.72 0.62 -1.73
CA ARG A 134 6.15 1.83 -2.44
C ARG A 134 5.10 2.94 -2.37
N ALA A 135 3.82 2.63 -2.60
CA ALA A 135 2.71 3.58 -2.47
C ALA A 135 2.58 4.11 -1.03
N CYS A 136 2.86 3.27 -0.03
CA CYS A 136 2.90 3.68 1.37
C CYS A 136 4.14 4.52 1.73
N GLY A 137 5.07 4.78 0.81
CA GLY A 137 6.32 5.50 1.07
C GLY A 137 7.29 4.73 1.97
N VAL A 138 7.28 3.39 1.90
CA VAL A 138 8.20 2.53 2.66
C VAL A 138 8.99 1.63 1.72
N SER A 139 10.27 1.44 2.03
CA SER A 139 11.15 0.53 1.28
C SER A 139 10.82 -0.95 1.52
N ARG A 140 10.15 -1.26 2.63
CA ARG A 140 9.77 -2.64 2.99
C ARG A 140 8.40 -2.99 2.40
N PRO A 141 8.18 -4.25 1.99
CA PRO A 141 6.88 -4.70 1.51
C PRO A 141 5.82 -4.56 2.61
N VAL A 142 4.61 -4.16 2.22
CA VAL A 142 3.47 -3.97 3.12
C VAL A 142 2.38 -4.96 2.74
N VAL A 143 1.97 -5.80 3.69
CA VAL A 143 0.96 -6.84 3.46
C VAL A 143 -0.47 -6.36 3.69
N ALA A 144 -0.64 -5.33 4.51
CA ALA A 144 -1.94 -4.74 4.84
C ALA A 144 -1.78 -3.26 5.12
N CYS A 145 -2.75 -2.45 4.69
CA CYS A 145 -2.87 -1.07 5.15
C CYS A 145 -4.34 -0.70 5.39
N SER A 146 -4.53 0.24 6.32
CA SER A 146 -5.84 0.77 6.69
C SER A 146 -5.88 2.25 6.35
N ILE A 147 -6.91 2.65 5.59
CA ILE A 147 -7.21 4.06 5.33
C ILE A 147 -8.16 4.55 6.42
N LEU A 148 -7.84 5.68 7.02
CA LEU A 148 -8.61 6.29 8.09
C LEU A 148 -9.56 7.35 7.53
N MET A 149 -10.80 7.36 8.04
CA MET A 149 -11.72 8.45 7.77
C MET A 149 -11.41 9.63 8.69
N ASN A 150 -11.23 10.82 8.12
CA ASN A 150 -11.17 12.06 8.86
C ASN A 150 -12.05 13.08 8.16
N GLU A 151 -13.13 13.51 8.80
CA GLU A 151 -14.15 14.38 8.22
C GLU A 151 -13.61 15.74 7.77
N GLY A 152 -12.50 16.20 8.36
CA GLY A 152 -11.84 17.45 7.99
C GLY A 152 -10.88 17.35 6.80
N SER A 153 -10.70 16.15 6.21
CA SER A 153 -9.73 15.94 5.14
C SER A 153 -10.31 16.18 3.74
N GLN A 154 -9.50 16.74 2.86
CA GLN A 154 -9.79 16.88 1.43
C GLN A 154 -9.91 15.53 0.70
N LEU A 155 -9.40 14.44 1.30
CA LEU A 155 -9.44 13.09 0.71
C LEU A 155 -10.77 12.37 0.91
N THR A 156 -11.60 12.84 1.84
CA THR A 156 -12.91 12.26 2.19
C THR A 156 -13.80 11.91 0.99
N PRO A 157 -14.04 12.79 -0.01
CA PRO A 157 -14.87 12.44 -1.16
C PRO A 157 -14.28 11.31 -2.00
N GLN A 158 -12.96 11.26 -2.16
CA GLN A 158 -12.30 10.22 -2.93
C GLN A 158 -12.31 8.88 -2.19
N ILE A 159 -12.05 8.91 -0.88
CA ILE A 159 -12.16 7.74 0.01
C ILE A 159 -13.57 7.15 -0.08
N ARG A 160 -14.61 7.98 -0.03
CA ARG A 160 -16.01 7.55 -0.16
C ARG A 160 -16.31 6.93 -1.53
N SER A 161 -15.78 7.50 -2.61
CA SER A 161 -15.95 6.94 -3.96
C SER A 161 -15.34 5.53 -4.06
N ILE A 162 -14.12 5.35 -3.55
CA ILE A 162 -13.44 4.06 -3.56
C ILE A 162 -14.16 3.06 -2.64
N HIS A 163 -14.62 3.50 -1.47
CA HIS A 163 -15.41 2.67 -0.55
C HIS A 163 -16.62 2.04 -1.26
N GLN A 164 -17.40 2.86 -1.97
CA GLN A 164 -18.56 2.39 -2.74
C GLN A 164 -18.17 1.48 -3.91
N GLU A 165 -17.03 1.70 -4.56
CA GLU A 165 -16.53 0.80 -5.60
C GLU A 165 -16.14 -0.56 -5.02
N ILE A 166 -15.50 -0.61 -3.84
CA ILE A 166 -15.13 -1.86 -3.17
C ILE A 166 -16.37 -2.63 -2.71
N GLU A 167 -17.36 -1.95 -2.13
CA GLU A 167 -18.62 -2.57 -1.71
C GLU A 167 -19.35 -3.29 -2.85
N ARG A 168 -19.27 -2.76 -4.08
CA ARG A 168 -19.88 -3.41 -5.27
C ARG A 168 -19.19 -4.71 -5.68
N ILE A 169 -17.92 -4.89 -5.35
CA ILE A 169 -17.15 -6.10 -5.70
C ILE A 169 -17.34 -7.20 -4.64
N LEU A 170 -17.74 -6.82 -3.43
CA LEU A 170 -18.02 -7.75 -2.33
C LEU A 170 -19.38 -8.46 -2.43
N ILE A 171 -20.23 -8.08 -3.41
CA ILE A 171 -21.55 -8.68 -3.69
C ILE A 171 -21.41 -9.70 -4.83
#